data_AF-A0A928GMS2-F1
#
_entry.id   AF-A0A928GMS2-F1
#
_cell.length_a   1.000
_cell.length_b   1.000
_cell.length_c   1.000
_cell.angle_alpha   90.00
_cell.angle_beta   90.00
_cell.angle_gamma   90.00
#
_symmetry.space_group_name_H-M   'P 1'
#
loop_
_entity.id
_entity.type
_entity.pdbx_description
1 polymer ?
#
loop_
_entity_poly.entity_id
_entity_poly.type
_entity_poly.pdbx_seq_one_letter_code
_entity_poly.pdbx_strand_id
1 'polypeptide(L)'
;MKNKLAITDWALEDRPREKMMLHGIRTLTDAELIAILIGSGNRNESAVELSQRILNSVDGKLSLLGKRSVEELISEFDGIGEAKAITILAAIELGRRRKSEEMTHATTISSSIDAFNYIYPRLTDLHQEEFWVILLNNGGHIIDCVRISQGSTKATLVDIKLIMKSAINRLARGIIACHNHPSGTAYPSDADIKLTKKIKEAAQILDIQLLDHIIVAGEEYYSFLDKNML
;
A
#
# COMPACT_ATOMS: atom_id res chain seq x y z
N MET A 1 -13.18 32.31 31.78
CA MET A 1 -12.41 31.66 30.70
C MET A 1 -11.17 31.05 31.35
N LYS A 2 -10.97 29.73 31.29
CA LYS A 2 -9.73 29.12 31.79
C LYS A 2 -8.59 29.57 30.88
N ASN A 3 -7.54 30.17 31.46
CA ASN A 3 -6.31 30.48 30.75
C ASN A 3 -5.73 29.16 30.21
N LYS A 4 -5.86 28.91 28.91
CA LYS A 4 -5.21 27.77 28.25
C LYS A 4 -3.74 28.13 28.10
N LEU A 5 -2.86 27.31 28.67
CA LEU A 5 -1.42 27.48 28.57
C LEU A 5 -0.98 27.27 27.12
N ALA A 6 -0.19 28.20 26.58
CA ALA A 6 0.48 27.96 25.32
C ALA A 6 1.51 26.83 25.49
N ILE A 7 1.90 26.16 24.41
CA ILE A 7 2.94 25.10 24.47
C ILE A 7 4.25 25.68 25.05
N THR A 8 4.54 26.96 24.80
CA THR A 8 5.68 27.68 25.38
C THR A 8 5.59 27.86 26.90
N ASP A 9 4.45 27.59 27.51
CA ASP A 9 4.22 27.66 28.95
C ASP A 9 4.24 26.27 29.61
N TRP A 10 4.31 25.19 28.82
CA TRP A 10 4.43 23.83 29.32
C TRP A 10 5.84 23.56 29.84
N ALA A 11 5.99 22.53 30.68
CA ALA A 11 7.31 22.03 31.07
C ALA A 11 8.10 21.66 29.81
N LEU A 12 9.41 21.91 29.80
CA LEU A 12 10.26 21.65 28.61
C LEU A 12 10.13 20.21 28.12
N GLU A 13 9.98 19.25 29.04
CA GLU A 13 9.79 17.83 28.74
C GLU A 13 8.45 17.49 28.05
N ASP A 14 7.46 18.37 28.14
CA ASP A 14 6.14 18.19 27.52
C ASP A 14 6.01 18.92 26.17
N ARG A 15 6.95 19.80 25.83
CA ARG A 15 6.93 20.51 24.55
C ARG A 15 7.41 19.58 23.44
N PRO A 16 6.68 19.41 22.33
CA PRO A 16 7.00 18.37 21.34
C PRO A 16 8.44 18.39 20.83
N ARG A 17 9.01 19.57 20.54
CA ARG A 17 10.38 19.69 19.99
C ARG A 17 11.43 19.36 21.04
N GLU A 18 11.27 19.90 22.24
CA GLU A 18 12.17 19.67 23.37
C GLU A 18 12.07 18.22 23.87
N LYS A 19 10.87 17.66 23.98
CA LYS A 19 10.61 16.24 24.26
C LYS A 19 11.32 15.33 23.25
N MET A 20 11.25 15.66 21.96
CA MET A 20 11.96 14.92 20.91
C MET A 20 13.48 14.99 21.10
N MET A 21 14.02 16.14 21.51
CA MET A 21 15.46 16.31 21.76
C MET A 21 15.93 15.58 23.03
N LEU A 22 15.12 15.54 24.08
CA LEU A 22 15.49 14.95 25.37
C LEU A 22 15.28 13.43 25.42
N HIS A 23 14.20 12.93 24.80
CA HIS A 23 13.76 11.54 24.95
C HIS A 23 13.71 10.77 23.62
N GLY A 24 13.95 11.45 22.51
CA GLY A 24 13.98 10.85 21.17
C GLY A 24 12.61 10.80 20.49
N ILE A 25 12.62 10.66 19.17
CA ILE A 25 11.39 10.75 18.35
C ILE A 25 10.32 9.71 18.71
N ARG A 26 10.71 8.55 19.24
CA ARG A 26 9.79 7.43 19.55
C ARG A 26 8.87 7.70 20.75
N THR A 27 9.15 8.72 21.55
CA THR A 27 8.31 9.06 22.72
C THR A 27 7.18 10.03 22.37
N LEU A 28 7.14 10.50 21.13
CA LEU A 28 6.10 11.40 20.65
C LEU A 28 4.89 10.60 20.17
N THR A 29 3.72 11.13 20.46
CA THR A 29 2.45 10.72 19.85
C THR A 29 2.35 11.24 18.43
N ASP A 30 1.46 10.65 17.62
CA ASP A 30 1.16 11.14 16.27
C ASP A 30 0.70 12.61 16.27
N ALA A 31 -0.07 13.02 17.28
CA ALA A 31 -0.50 14.40 17.43
C ALA A 31 0.67 15.34 17.68
N GLU A 32 1.66 14.94 18.47
CA GLU A 32 2.88 15.72 18.71
C GLU A 32 3.77 15.79 17.46
N LEU A 33 3.84 14.70 16.67
CA LEU A 33 4.56 14.70 15.39
C LEU A 33 3.93 15.67 14.39
N ILE A 34 2.61 15.65 14.24
CA ILE A 34 1.89 16.60 13.37
C ILE A 34 2.02 18.03 13.91
N ALA A 35 1.98 18.23 15.23
CA ALA A 35 2.15 19.53 15.86
C ALA A 35 3.52 20.16 15.53
N ILE A 36 4.58 19.36 15.46
CA ILE A 36 5.91 19.81 15.03
C ILE A 36 5.89 20.29 13.58
N LEU A 37 5.22 19.53 12.70
CA LEU A 37 5.12 19.84 11.27
C LEU A 37 4.37 21.15 11.01
N ILE A 38 3.23 21.34 11.66
CA ILE A 38 2.41 22.55 11.46
C ILE A 38 2.96 23.77 12.21
N GLY A 39 3.81 23.55 13.21
CA GLY A 39 4.54 24.57 13.98
C GLY A 39 3.69 25.41 14.94
N SER A 40 2.42 25.66 14.63
CA SER A 40 1.49 26.43 15.46
C SER A 40 0.05 25.95 15.30
N GLY A 41 -0.77 26.19 16.33
CA GLY A 41 -2.21 25.95 16.30
C GLY A 41 -2.98 27.16 15.76
N ASN A 42 -4.13 27.45 16.37
CA ASN A 42 -4.96 28.63 16.11
C ASN A 42 -5.18 29.42 17.41
N ARG A 43 -6.13 30.36 17.41
CA ARG A 43 -6.43 31.19 18.60
C ARG A 43 -7.04 30.40 19.77
N ASN A 44 -7.66 29.27 19.48
CA ASN A 44 -8.46 28.47 20.43
C ASN A 44 -7.77 27.13 20.81
N GLU A 45 -6.88 26.65 19.95
CA GLU A 45 -6.23 25.35 20.04
C GLU A 45 -4.72 25.49 19.93
N SER A 46 -3.98 24.80 20.81
CA SER A 46 -2.55 24.60 20.61
C SER A 46 -2.27 23.76 19.37
N ALA A 47 -1.02 23.73 18.90
CA ALA A 47 -0.64 22.87 17.76
C ALA A 47 -0.94 21.38 18.04
N VAL A 48 -0.76 20.93 19.29
CA VAL A 48 -1.05 19.55 19.71
C VAL A 48 -2.55 19.27 19.73
N GLU A 49 -3.35 20.20 20.26
CA GLU A 49 -4.82 20.05 20.30
C GLU A 49 -5.43 20.04 18.89
N LEU A 50 -4.98 20.95 18.01
CA LEU A 50 -5.39 20.99 16.62
C LEU A 50 -5.02 19.69 15.90
N SER A 51 -3.80 19.19 16.13
CA SER A 51 -3.33 17.92 15.56
C SER A 51 -4.14 16.72 16.06
N GLN A 52 -4.52 16.70 17.34
CA GLN A 52 -5.39 15.68 17.89
C GLN A 52 -6.78 15.71 17.24
N ARG A 53 -7.34 16.90 17.00
CA ARG A 53 -8.63 17.03 16.31
C ARG A 53 -8.55 16.56 14.85
N ILE A 54 -7.46 16.85 14.15
CA ILE A 54 -7.21 16.35 12.79
C ILE A 54 -7.12 14.82 12.79
N LEU A 55 -6.40 14.21 13.73
CA LEU A 55 -6.31 12.75 13.82
C LEU A 55 -7.64 12.10 14.18
N ASN A 56 -8.42 12.72 15.06
CA ASN A 56 -9.73 12.20 15.46
C ASN A 56 -10.74 12.21 14.30
N SER A 57 -10.63 13.11 13.31
CA SER A 57 -11.51 13.11 12.14
C SER A 57 -11.29 11.92 11.20
N VAL A 58 -10.21 11.16 11.41
CA VAL A 58 -9.81 10.01 10.60
C VAL A 58 -9.55 8.76 11.47
N ASP A 59 -10.18 8.67 12.65
CA ASP A 59 -10.03 7.57 13.61
C ASP A 59 -8.55 7.25 13.98
N GLY A 60 -7.69 8.27 13.97
CA GLY A 60 -6.25 8.12 14.22
C GLY A 60 -5.48 7.43 13.08
N LYS A 61 -6.12 7.15 11.93
CA LYS A 61 -5.49 6.41 10.83
C LYS A 61 -4.79 7.38 9.86
N LEU A 62 -3.45 7.42 9.91
CA LEU A 62 -2.63 8.23 8.98
C LEU A 62 -2.87 7.90 7.50
N SER A 63 -3.25 6.65 7.18
CA SER A 63 -3.60 6.24 5.82
C SER A 63 -4.87 6.90 5.29
N LEU A 64 -5.82 7.24 6.16
CA LEU A 64 -7.02 8.00 5.81
C LEU A 64 -6.73 9.50 5.74
N LEU A 65 -5.86 10.02 6.62
CA LEU A 65 -5.41 11.41 6.56
C LEU A 65 -4.70 11.72 5.24
N GLY A 66 -3.86 10.80 4.75
CA GLY A 66 -3.17 10.94 3.46
C GLY A 66 -4.08 10.89 2.23
N LYS A 67 -5.36 10.51 2.37
CA LYS A 67 -6.35 10.51 1.29
C LYS A 67 -7.14 11.83 1.21
N ARG A 68 -7.01 12.70 2.21
CA ARG A 68 -7.70 14.00 2.24
C ARG A 68 -7.12 14.96 1.20
N SER A 69 -7.96 15.81 0.64
CA SER A 69 -7.51 16.92 -0.21
C SER A 69 -7.04 18.12 0.63
N VAL A 70 -6.29 19.03 0.00
CA VAL A 70 -5.87 20.28 0.62
C VAL A 70 -7.09 21.12 1.02
N GLU A 71 -8.12 21.17 0.17
CA GLU A 71 -9.35 21.92 0.37
C GLU A 71 -10.18 21.37 1.54
N GLU A 72 -10.24 20.04 1.71
CA GLU A 72 -10.89 19.42 2.86
C GLU A 72 -10.19 19.82 4.17
N LEU A 73 -8.87 19.78 4.20
CA LEU A 73 -8.10 20.16 5.40
C LEU A 73 -8.24 21.65 5.73
N ILE A 74 -8.26 22.52 4.72
CA ILE A 74 -8.43 23.96 4.92
C ILE A 74 -9.85 24.29 5.41
N SER A 75 -10.87 23.65 4.84
CA SER A 75 -12.27 23.96 5.15
C SER A 75 -12.71 23.45 6.52
N GLU A 76 -12.16 22.32 6.98
CA GLU A 76 -12.58 21.67 8.23
C GLU A 76 -11.79 22.11 9.47
N PHE A 77 -10.55 22.59 9.30
CA PHE A 77 -9.65 22.88 10.42
C PHE A 77 -9.18 24.34 10.43
N ASP A 78 -9.83 25.17 11.25
CA ASP A 78 -9.32 26.52 11.56
C ASP A 78 -7.86 26.46 12.04
N GLY A 79 -7.00 27.30 11.47
CA GLY A 79 -5.55 27.26 11.70
C GLY A 79 -4.74 26.40 10.73
N ILE A 80 -5.37 25.62 9.84
CA ILE A 80 -4.72 24.91 8.73
C ILE A 80 -4.92 25.69 7.43
N GLY A 81 -3.93 26.50 7.08
CA GLY A 81 -3.83 27.08 5.74
C GLY A 81 -3.12 26.15 4.76
N GLU A 82 -3.07 26.55 3.49
CA GLU A 82 -2.46 25.80 2.39
C GLU A 82 -1.09 25.22 2.72
N ALA A 83 -0.17 26.03 3.26
CA ALA A 83 1.18 25.57 3.62
C ALA A 83 1.18 24.43 4.66
N LYS A 84 0.32 24.50 5.68
CA LYS A 84 0.22 23.47 6.72
C LYS A 84 -0.44 22.20 6.18
N ALA A 85 -1.48 22.34 5.36
CA ALA A 85 -2.13 21.21 4.70
C ALA A 85 -1.16 20.44 3.79
N ILE A 86 -0.42 21.16 2.92
CA ILE A 86 0.60 20.58 2.05
C ILE A 86 1.69 19.89 2.87
N THR A 87 2.13 20.50 3.99
CA THR A 87 3.16 19.92 4.86
C THR A 87 2.71 18.58 5.46
N ILE A 88 1.47 18.49 5.95
CA ILE A 88 0.90 17.25 6.49
C ILE A 88 0.87 16.16 5.40
N LEU A 89 0.31 16.48 4.23
CA LEU A 89 0.17 15.51 3.13
C LEU A 89 1.54 15.05 2.60
N ALA A 90 2.50 15.96 2.49
CA ALA A 90 3.87 15.64 2.10
C ALA A 90 4.55 14.70 3.11
N ALA A 91 4.39 14.94 4.41
CA ALA A 91 4.95 14.06 5.44
C ALA A 91 4.36 12.64 5.38
N ILE A 92 3.05 12.52 5.18
CA ILE A 92 2.38 11.21 5.04
C ILE A 92 2.84 10.49 3.78
N GLU A 93 2.97 11.20 2.66
CA GLU A 93 3.46 10.64 1.41
C GLU A 93 4.91 10.14 1.54
N LEU A 94 5.78 10.85 2.26
CA LEU A 94 7.14 10.38 2.58
C LEU A 94 7.10 9.08 3.40
N GLY A 95 6.21 8.99 4.40
CA GLY A 95 6.00 7.76 5.16
C GLY A 95 5.53 6.60 4.28
N ARG A 96 4.62 6.87 3.33
CA ARG A 96 4.15 5.88 2.35
C ARG A 96 5.25 5.41 1.42
N ARG A 97 6.09 6.32 0.91
CA ARG A 97 7.25 5.99 0.06
C ARG A 97 8.29 5.18 0.81
N ARG A 98 8.62 5.56 2.04
CA ARG A 98 9.53 4.78 2.88
C ARG A 98 9.01 3.35 3.09
N LYS A 99 7.71 3.16 3.38
CA LYS A 99 7.13 1.82 3.49
C LYS A 99 7.21 1.04 2.17
N SER A 100 7.07 1.73 1.04
CA SER A 100 7.27 1.13 -0.28
C SER A 100 8.73 0.78 -0.57
N GLU A 101 9.69 1.57 -0.05
CA GLU A 101 11.13 1.29 -0.14
C GLU A 101 11.52 0.08 0.74
N GLU A 102 10.95 -0.05 1.93
CA GLU A 102 11.09 -1.26 2.76
C GLU A 102 10.57 -2.51 2.00
N MET A 103 9.56 -2.35 1.14
CA MET A 103 9.07 -3.39 0.22
C MET A 103 10.02 -3.68 -0.97
N THR A 104 10.99 -2.80 -1.25
CA THR A 104 11.99 -2.98 -2.32
C THR A 104 13.27 -3.69 -1.88
N HIS A 105 13.41 -4.00 -0.58
CA HIS A 105 14.41 -4.97 -0.12
C HIS A 105 13.90 -6.39 -0.36
N ALA A 106 14.07 -6.86 -1.60
CA ALA A 106 14.03 -8.27 -2.01
C ALA A 106 13.04 -9.15 -1.22
N THR A 107 11.74 -8.80 -1.22
CA THR A 107 10.69 -9.68 -0.68
C THR A 107 10.86 -11.02 -1.36
N THR A 108 11.32 -12.00 -0.58
CA THR A 108 11.47 -13.36 -1.04
C THR A 108 10.08 -13.96 -0.95
N ILE A 109 9.54 -14.43 -2.07
CA ILE A 109 8.31 -15.20 -2.06
C ILE A 109 8.70 -16.65 -1.83
N SER A 110 8.42 -17.15 -0.63
CA SER A 110 8.69 -18.54 -0.24
C SER A 110 7.40 -19.36 -0.09
N SER A 111 6.26 -18.70 -0.12
CA SER A 111 4.93 -19.28 0.10
C SER A 111 3.84 -18.52 -0.66
N SER A 112 2.67 -19.14 -0.79
CA SER A 112 1.47 -18.52 -1.37
C SER A 112 1.01 -17.29 -0.59
N ILE A 113 1.14 -17.32 0.74
CA ILE A 113 0.81 -16.17 1.60
C ILE A 113 1.76 -14.98 1.39
N ASP A 114 3.05 -15.22 1.09
CA ASP A 114 3.98 -14.14 0.74
C ASP A 114 3.56 -13.48 -0.58
N ALA A 115 3.18 -14.28 -1.58
CA ALA A 115 2.70 -13.79 -2.87
C ALA A 115 1.41 -12.99 -2.72
N PHE A 116 0.46 -13.50 -1.93
CA PHE A 116 -0.77 -12.81 -1.58
C PHE A 116 -0.49 -11.48 -0.89
N ASN A 117 0.28 -11.46 0.20
CA ASN A 117 0.59 -10.24 0.95
C ASN A 117 1.29 -9.18 0.09
N TYR A 118 2.12 -9.61 -0.86
CA TYR A 118 2.78 -8.70 -1.78
C TYR A 118 1.82 -8.06 -2.80
N ILE A 119 0.91 -8.84 -3.39
CA ILE A 119 0.02 -8.37 -4.45
C ILE A 119 -1.27 -7.73 -3.90
N TYR A 120 -1.71 -8.13 -2.71
CA TYR A 120 -2.96 -7.73 -2.09
C TYR A 120 -3.16 -6.20 -2.07
N PRO A 121 -2.20 -5.36 -1.65
CA PRO A 121 -2.39 -3.89 -1.64
C PRO A 121 -2.59 -3.27 -3.02
N ARG A 122 -2.23 -3.97 -4.11
CA ARG A 122 -2.42 -3.50 -5.50
C ARG A 122 -3.77 -3.92 -6.07
N LEU A 123 -4.34 -5.00 -5.53
CA LEU A 123 -5.56 -5.63 -6.04
C LEU A 123 -6.78 -5.39 -5.15
N THR A 124 -6.58 -5.11 -3.87
CA THR A 124 -7.63 -4.74 -2.94
C THR A 124 -8.28 -3.43 -3.39
N ASP A 125 -9.61 -3.35 -3.29
CA ASP A 125 -10.45 -2.20 -3.66
C ASP A 125 -10.61 -1.93 -5.17
N LEU A 126 -10.05 -2.76 -6.06
CA LEU A 126 -10.29 -2.62 -7.49
C LEU A 126 -11.70 -3.12 -7.87
N HIS A 127 -12.49 -2.25 -8.48
CA HIS A 127 -13.86 -2.56 -8.96
C HIS A 127 -13.91 -3.33 -10.29
N GLN A 128 -12.75 -3.51 -10.93
CA GLN A 128 -12.60 -4.27 -12.16
C GLN A 128 -11.49 -5.30 -12.00
N GLU A 129 -11.56 -6.38 -12.76
CA GLU A 129 -10.52 -7.40 -12.76
C GLU A 129 -9.24 -6.86 -13.41
N GLU A 130 -8.10 -7.08 -12.78
CA GLU A 130 -6.78 -6.82 -13.35
C GLU A 130 -5.93 -8.09 -13.25
N PHE A 131 -5.16 -8.38 -14.30
CA PHE A 131 -4.22 -9.49 -14.33
C PHE A 131 -2.80 -8.97 -14.24
N TRP A 132 -2.06 -9.50 -13.29
CA TRP A 132 -0.71 -9.12 -12.94
C TRP A 132 0.20 -10.35 -12.93
N VAL A 133 1.50 -10.10 -13.09
CA VAL A 133 2.52 -11.13 -13.02
C VAL A 133 3.67 -10.64 -12.18
N ILE A 134 3.99 -11.39 -11.12
CA ILE A 134 5.18 -11.18 -10.31
C ILE A 134 6.33 -11.95 -10.95
N LEU A 135 7.45 -11.28 -11.20
CA LEU A 135 8.65 -11.85 -11.80
C LEU A 135 9.69 -12.14 -10.72
N LEU A 136 10.24 -13.36 -10.71
CA LEU A 136 11.12 -13.84 -9.66
C LEU A 136 12.47 -14.32 -10.22
N ASN A 137 13.53 -14.10 -9.45
CA ASN A 137 14.85 -14.67 -9.74
C ASN A 137 15.00 -16.07 -9.11
N ASN A 138 16.18 -16.71 -9.30
CA ASN A 138 16.46 -18.05 -8.78
C ASN A 138 16.33 -18.17 -7.24
N GLY A 139 16.50 -17.07 -6.50
CA GLY A 139 16.38 -17.04 -5.05
C GLY A 139 14.95 -16.80 -4.56
N GLY A 140 13.96 -16.73 -5.45
CA GLY A 140 12.59 -16.35 -5.10
C GLY A 140 12.43 -14.86 -4.77
N HIS A 141 13.43 -14.02 -5.08
CA HIS A 141 13.30 -12.57 -4.90
C HIS A 141 12.55 -11.95 -6.06
N ILE A 142 11.66 -11.02 -5.73
CA ILE A 142 10.90 -10.25 -6.72
C ILE A 142 11.86 -9.34 -7.51
N ILE A 143 11.85 -9.52 -8.84
CA ILE A 143 12.53 -8.68 -9.82
C ILE A 143 11.64 -7.51 -10.22
N ASP A 144 10.36 -7.80 -10.51
CA ASP A 144 9.38 -6.83 -11.02
C ASP A 144 7.95 -7.35 -10.79
N CYS A 145 6.95 -6.48 -10.90
CA CYS A 145 5.54 -6.85 -10.84
C CYS A 145 4.77 -6.06 -11.91
N VAL A 146 4.29 -6.76 -12.93
CA VAL A 146 3.81 -6.15 -14.17
C VAL A 146 2.33 -6.41 -14.34
N ARG A 147 1.56 -5.33 -14.58
CA ARG A 147 0.17 -5.45 -15.01
C ARG A 147 0.10 -5.83 -16.49
N ILE A 148 -0.57 -6.94 -16.79
CA ILE A 148 -0.70 -7.48 -18.14
C ILE A 148 -1.99 -7.00 -18.80
N SER A 149 -3.07 -6.96 -18.02
CA SER A 149 -4.37 -6.53 -18.52
C SER A 149 -5.21 -5.92 -17.42
N GLN A 150 -6.12 -5.06 -17.84
CA GLN A 150 -7.12 -4.40 -17.02
C GLN A 150 -8.45 -4.62 -17.73
N GLY A 151 -9.40 -5.26 -17.06
CA GLY A 151 -10.68 -5.66 -17.62
C GLY A 151 -11.56 -4.46 -17.98
N SER A 152 -12.49 -4.71 -18.91
CA SER A 152 -13.75 -3.95 -18.99
C SER A 152 -14.90 -4.89 -18.62
N THR A 153 -16.16 -4.45 -18.68
CA THR A 153 -17.37 -5.18 -18.20
C THR A 153 -17.62 -6.60 -18.76
N LYS A 154 -16.77 -7.09 -19.67
CA LYS A 154 -16.73 -8.47 -20.15
C LYS A 154 -15.29 -9.00 -20.05
N ALA A 155 -15.12 -10.13 -19.35
CA ALA A 155 -13.92 -10.97 -19.19
C ALA A 155 -12.59 -10.40 -19.71
N THR A 156 -11.61 -10.30 -18.81
CA THR A 156 -10.28 -9.78 -19.13
C THR A 156 -9.53 -10.71 -20.10
N LEU A 157 -9.24 -10.23 -21.31
CA LEU A 157 -8.39 -10.92 -22.27
C LEU A 157 -6.91 -10.78 -21.88
N VAL A 158 -6.32 -11.86 -21.38
CA VAL A 158 -4.90 -11.93 -21.01
C VAL A 158 -4.08 -12.44 -22.20
N ASP A 159 -3.14 -11.63 -22.71
CA ASP A 159 -2.22 -12.05 -23.77
C ASP A 159 -0.95 -12.69 -23.17
N ILE A 160 -0.83 -14.01 -23.33
CA ILE A 160 0.33 -14.79 -22.85
C ILE A 160 1.65 -14.28 -23.44
N LYS A 161 1.65 -13.72 -24.67
CA LYS A 161 2.87 -13.15 -25.25
C LYS A 161 3.39 -11.97 -24.43
N LEU A 162 2.50 -11.18 -23.81
CA LEU A 162 2.88 -10.06 -22.96
C LEU A 162 3.46 -10.55 -21.62
N ILE A 163 2.91 -11.63 -21.06
CA ILE A 163 3.47 -12.30 -19.88
C ILE A 163 4.90 -12.77 -20.19
N MET A 164 5.06 -13.56 -21.25
CA MET A 164 6.36 -14.13 -21.63
C MET A 164 7.37 -13.03 -22.00
N LYS A 165 6.96 -12.00 -22.75
CA LYS A 165 7.79 -10.83 -23.07
C LYS A 165 8.30 -10.15 -21.81
N SER A 166 7.44 -9.96 -20.81
CA SER A 166 7.82 -9.32 -19.54
C SER A 166 8.85 -10.17 -18.78
N ALA A 167 8.61 -11.48 -18.69
CA ALA A 167 9.53 -12.42 -18.04
C ALA A 167 10.90 -12.48 -18.76
N ILE A 168 10.92 -12.62 -20.09
CA ILE A 168 12.15 -12.66 -20.89
C ILE A 168 12.94 -11.36 -20.76
N ASN A 169 12.29 -10.19 -20.90
CA ASN A 169 12.97 -8.89 -20.84
C ASN A 169 13.60 -8.60 -19.46
N ARG A 170 13.18 -9.31 -18.42
CA ARG A 170 13.71 -9.19 -17.06
C ARG A 170 14.55 -10.39 -16.64
N LEU A 171 14.77 -11.35 -17.55
CA LEU A 171 15.47 -12.60 -17.28
C LEU A 171 14.91 -13.32 -16.04
N ALA A 172 13.59 -13.31 -15.89
CA ALA A 172 12.92 -13.97 -14.79
C ALA A 172 13.07 -15.49 -14.89
N ARG A 173 13.33 -16.15 -13.76
CA ARG A 173 13.35 -17.62 -13.68
C ARG A 173 11.98 -18.19 -13.31
N GLY A 174 11.26 -17.47 -12.47
CA GLY A 174 9.93 -17.82 -12.01
C GLY A 174 8.94 -16.70 -12.26
N ILE A 175 7.67 -17.08 -12.44
CA ILE A 175 6.55 -16.16 -12.51
C ILE A 175 5.44 -16.63 -11.58
N ILE A 176 4.72 -15.69 -10.99
CA ILE A 176 3.45 -15.94 -10.29
C ILE A 176 2.39 -15.10 -10.99
N ALA A 177 1.34 -15.76 -11.47
CA ALA A 177 0.16 -15.09 -12.01
C ALA A 177 -0.71 -14.59 -10.87
N CYS A 178 -1.33 -13.41 -11.02
CA CYS A 178 -2.24 -12.88 -10.01
C CYS A 178 -3.41 -12.15 -10.66
N HIS A 179 -4.62 -12.32 -10.13
CA HIS A 179 -5.74 -11.44 -10.46
C HIS A 179 -6.73 -11.29 -9.31
N ASN A 180 -7.58 -10.27 -9.38
CA ASN A 180 -8.67 -10.08 -8.43
C ASN A 180 -10.01 -10.52 -9.01
N HIS A 181 -10.91 -11.00 -8.16
CA HIS A 181 -12.33 -11.18 -8.43
C HIS A 181 -13.13 -10.13 -7.64
N PRO A 182 -13.57 -9.01 -8.26
CA PRO A 182 -14.43 -8.02 -7.61
C PRO A 182 -15.76 -8.59 -7.11
N SER A 183 -16.19 -9.75 -7.63
CA SER A 183 -17.38 -10.49 -7.20
C SER A 183 -17.28 -11.05 -5.79
N GLY A 184 -16.06 -11.13 -5.22
CA GLY A 184 -15.82 -11.57 -3.85
C GLY A 184 -15.64 -13.07 -3.65
N THR A 185 -15.62 -13.88 -4.72
CA THR A 185 -15.27 -15.32 -4.63
C THR A 185 -13.82 -15.57 -5.05
N ALA A 186 -13.03 -16.22 -4.20
CA ALA A 186 -11.66 -16.58 -4.53
C ALA A 186 -11.56 -17.81 -5.46
N TYR A 187 -12.65 -18.57 -5.67
CA TYR A 187 -12.60 -19.79 -6.47
C TYR A 187 -12.41 -19.50 -7.97
N PRO A 188 -11.51 -20.25 -8.65
CA PRO A 188 -11.24 -20.04 -10.06
C PRO A 188 -12.43 -20.45 -10.94
N SER A 189 -12.65 -19.71 -12.01
CA SER A 189 -13.52 -20.09 -13.11
C SER A 189 -12.83 -21.11 -14.05
N ASP A 190 -13.62 -21.76 -14.92
CA ASP A 190 -13.06 -22.60 -15.99
C ASP A 190 -12.11 -21.82 -16.92
N ALA A 191 -12.32 -20.52 -17.08
CA ALA A 191 -11.44 -19.65 -17.86
C ALA A 191 -10.09 -19.48 -17.17
N ASP A 192 -10.07 -19.30 -15.85
CA ASP A 192 -8.84 -19.17 -15.05
C ASP A 192 -8.03 -20.46 -15.11
N ILE A 193 -8.68 -21.62 -14.95
CA ILE A 193 -8.01 -22.93 -15.02
C ILE A 193 -7.37 -23.12 -16.41
N LYS A 194 -8.11 -22.84 -17.48
CA LYS A 194 -7.59 -22.94 -18.86
C LYS A 194 -6.44 -21.95 -19.12
N LEU A 195 -6.55 -20.73 -18.62
CA LEU A 195 -5.52 -19.70 -18.74
C LEU A 195 -4.24 -20.13 -18.02
N THR A 196 -4.36 -20.57 -16.76
CA THR A 196 -3.25 -21.07 -15.93
C THR A 196 -2.47 -22.16 -16.65
N LYS A 197 -3.19 -23.14 -17.21
CA LYS A 197 -2.58 -24.25 -17.96
C LYS A 197 -1.80 -23.73 -19.19
N LYS A 198 -2.38 -22.82 -19.96
CA LYS A 198 -1.70 -22.24 -21.13
C LYS A 198 -0.46 -21.41 -20.74
N ILE A 199 -0.53 -20.68 -19.64
CA ILE A 199 0.62 -19.93 -19.10
C ILE A 199 1.73 -20.91 -18.70
N LYS A 200 1.39 -21.99 -17.97
CA LYS A 200 2.34 -23.03 -17.56
C LYS A 200 3.05 -23.65 -18.76
N GLU A 201 2.29 -24.07 -19.77
CA GLU A 201 2.82 -24.67 -21.00
C GLU A 201 3.76 -23.71 -21.74
N ALA A 202 3.38 -22.43 -21.89
CA ALA A 202 4.21 -21.44 -22.55
C ALA A 202 5.49 -21.11 -21.77
N ALA A 203 5.39 -20.99 -20.44
CA ALA A 203 6.52 -20.71 -19.58
C ALA A 203 7.53 -21.87 -19.61
N GLN A 204 7.04 -23.12 -19.61
CA GLN A 204 7.89 -24.31 -19.66
C GLN A 204 8.73 -24.39 -20.94
N ILE A 205 8.20 -23.97 -22.09
CA ILE A 205 8.96 -23.93 -23.37
C ILE A 205 10.16 -22.98 -23.28
N LEU A 206 10.05 -21.93 -22.47
CA LEU A 206 11.07 -20.89 -22.31
C LEU A 206 11.97 -21.10 -21.09
N ASP A 207 11.89 -22.27 -20.43
CA ASP A 207 12.56 -22.54 -19.17
C ASP A 207 12.23 -21.49 -18.09
N ILE A 208 10.96 -21.09 -18.00
CA ILE A 208 10.43 -20.22 -16.95
C ILE A 208 9.41 -21.03 -16.14
N GLN A 209 9.49 -21.00 -14.81
CA GLN A 209 8.56 -21.74 -13.95
C GLN A 209 7.34 -20.88 -13.62
N LEU A 210 6.13 -21.37 -13.89
CA LEU A 210 4.93 -20.86 -13.23
C LEU A 210 4.89 -21.43 -11.81
N LEU A 211 5.21 -20.61 -10.82
CA LEU A 211 5.36 -20.99 -9.42
C LEU A 211 4.03 -21.02 -8.69
N ASP A 212 3.14 -20.09 -9.00
CA ASP A 212 1.76 -20.09 -8.50
C ASP A 212 0.82 -19.27 -9.40
N HIS A 213 -0.48 -19.39 -9.13
CA HIS A 213 -1.51 -18.47 -9.58
C HIS A 213 -2.39 -18.08 -8.38
N ILE A 214 -2.35 -16.80 -8.01
CA ILE A 214 -3.07 -16.23 -6.87
C ILE A 214 -4.32 -15.49 -7.33
N ILE A 215 -5.48 -15.87 -6.82
CA ILE A 215 -6.73 -15.12 -7.00
C ILE A 215 -7.05 -14.39 -5.71
N VAL A 216 -7.23 -13.07 -5.77
CA VAL A 216 -7.58 -12.21 -4.62
C VAL A 216 -9.07 -11.90 -4.63
N ALA A 217 -9.76 -12.10 -3.51
CA ALA A 217 -11.18 -11.78 -3.38
C ALA A 217 -11.48 -11.23 -1.98
N GLY A 218 -11.56 -9.91 -1.85
CA GLY A 218 -11.58 -9.28 -0.52
C GLY A 218 -10.33 -9.67 0.28
N GLU A 219 -10.50 -10.01 1.55
CA GLU A 219 -9.40 -10.44 2.43
C GLU A 219 -8.97 -11.91 2.22
N GLU A 220 -9.67 -12.66 1.35
CA GLU A 220 -9.36 -14.05 1.04
C GLU A 220 -8.56 -14.21 -0.26
N TYR A 221 -7.87 -15.34 -0.40
CA TYR A 221 -7.22 -15.72 -1.65
C TYR A 221 -7.27 -17.20 -1.93
N TYR A 222 -7.08 -17.53 -3.20
CA TYR A 222 -6.90 -18.88 -3.70
C TYR A 222 -5.51 -19.03 -4.33
N SER A 223 -4.80 -20.09 -3.98
CA SER A 223 -3.54 -20.49 -4.59
C SER A 223 -3.74 -21.79 -5.37
N PHE A 224 -3.39 -21.79 -6.65
CA PHE A 224 -3.40 -23.02 -7.45
C PHE A 224 -2.36 -24.03 -6.96
N LEU A 225 -1.21 -23.55 -6.46
CA LEU A 225 -0.17 -24.40 -5.87
C LEU A 225 -0.70 -25.15 -4.64
N ASP A 226 -1.30 -24.42 -3.67
CA ASP A 226 -1.80 -25.01 -2.42
C ASP A 226 -2.92 -26.03 -2.65
N LYS A 227 -3.64 -25.88 -3.77
CA LYS A 227 -4.73 -26.78 -4.19
C LYS A 227 -4.27 -27.88 -5.16
N ASN A 228 -2.97 -28.00 -5.42
CA ASN A 228 -2.38 -29.01 -6.33
C ASN A 228 -2.96 -28.95 -7.76
N MET A 229 -3.17 -27.74 -8.28
CA MET A 229 -3.76 -27.49 -9.60
C MET A 229 -2.78 -26.92 -10.65
N LEU A 230 -1.47 -26.94 -10.35
CA LEU A 230 -0.41 -26.49 -11.28
C LEU A 230 0.15 -27.63 -12.11
#